data_AF-A0A2B1KAD9-F1
#
_entry.id   AF-A0A2B1KAD9-F1
#
_cell.length_a   1.000
_cell.length_b   1.000
_cell.length_c   1.000
_cell.angle_alpha   90.00
_cell.angle_beta   90.00
_cell.angle_gamma   90.00
#
_symmetry.space_group_name_H-M   'P 1'
#
loop_
_entity.id
_entity.type
_entity.pdbx_description
1 polymer ?
#
loop_
_entity_poly.entity_id
_entity_poly.type
_entity_poly.pdbx_seq_one_letter_code
_entity_poly.pdbx_strand_id
1 'polypeptide(L)' 'MAETFRRGKIIDYTKRLISRKEIISSQMTQNEFSCIRESLLGQAQCLDFIINELIIEFDLKNEL' A
#
# COMPACT_ATOMS: atom_id res chain seq x y z
N MET A 1 -4.72 -15.96 21.10
CA MET A 1 -4.56 -16.74 19.84
C MET A 1 -5.30 -16.11 18.66
N ALA A 2 -6.62 -15.90 18.73
CA ALA A 2 -7.37 -15.31 17.61
C ALA A 2 -6.96 -13.86 17.26
N GLU A 3 -6.59 -13.07 18.25
CA GLU A 3 -6.15 -11.67 18.08
C GLU A 3 -4.79 -11.57 17.37
N THR A 4 -3.80 -12.35 17.80
CA THR A 4 -2.47 -12.45 17.15
C THR A 4 -2.58 -12.89 15.69
N PHE A 5 -3.48 -13.83 15.39
CA PHE A 5 -3.72 -14.28 14.02
C PHE A 5 -4.35 -13.19 13.14
N ARG A 6 -5.29 -12.41 13.68
CA ARG A 6 -5.87 -11.25 12.98
C ARG A 6 -4.81 -10.17 12.75
N ARG A 7 -3.94 -9.93 13.73
CA ARG A 7 -2.81 -8.99 13.61
C ARG A 7 -1.81 -9.43 12.53
N GLY A 8 -1.41 -10.70 12.51
CA GLY A 8 -0.55 -11.24 11.45
C GLY A 8 -1.16 -11.04 10.05
N LYS A 9 -2.45 -11.31 9.89
CA LYS A 9 -3.15 -11.09 8.62
C LYS A 9 -3.17 -9.64 8.17
N ILE A 10 -3.38 -8.68 9.08
CA ILE A 10 -3.41 -7.27 8.70
C ILE A 10 -2.03 -6.78 8.29
N ILE A 11 -0.97 -7.18 9.00
CA ILE A 11 0.41 -6.88 8.62
C ILE A 11 0.71 -7.40 7.20
N ASP A 12 0.41 -8.67 6.94
CA ASP A 12 0.65 -9.28 5.62
C ASP A 12 -0.14 -8.58 4.51
N TYR A 13 -1.37 -8.15 4.82
CA TYR A 13 -2.18 -7.39 3.89
C TYR A 13 -1.58 -6.01 3.62
N THR A 14 -1.18 -5.27 4.65
CA THR A 14 -0.56 -3.96 4.50
C THR A 14 0.75 -4.03 3.72
N LYS A 15 1.59 -5.07 3.96
CA LYS A 15 2.80 -5.32 3.16
C LYS A 15 2.50 -5.53 1.68
N ARG A 16 1.43 -6.25 1.33
CA ARG A 16 0.99 -6.39 -0.06
C ARG A 16 0.54 -5.07 -0.67
N LEU A 17 -0.11 -4.19 0.10
CA LEU A 17 -0.49 -2.86 -0.39
C LEU A 17 0.74 -1.98 -0.65
N ILE A 18 1.74 -2.01 0.23
CA ILE A 18 3.02 -1.31 0.05
C ILE A 18 3.70 -1.79 -1.24
N SER A 19 3.82 -3.11 -1.43
CA SER A 19 4.42 -3.67 -2.65
C SER A 19 3.66 -3.25 -3.93
N ARG A 20 2.33 -3.20 -3.89
CA ARG A 20 1.53 -2.69 -5.03
C ARG A 20 1.81 -1.22 -5.31
N LYS A 21 1.92 -0.39 -4.27
CA LYS A 21 2.27 1.03 -4.41
C LYS A 21 3.64 1.18 -5.06
N GLU A 22 4.63 0.38 -4.66
CA GLU A 22 5.98 0.40 -5.26
C GLU A 22 5.93 0.06 -6.75
N ILE A 23 5.16 -0.97 -7.14
CA ILE A 23 4.97 -1.34 -8.55
C ILE A 23 4.37 -0.16 -9.34
N ILE A 24 3.28 0.44 -8.85
CA ILE A 24 2.65 1.59 -9.50
C ILE A 24 3.62 2.77 -9.58
N SER A 25 4.41 3.00 -8.54
CA SER A 25 5.43 4.04 -8.50
C SER A 25 6.51 3.82 -9.57
N SER A 26 6.93 2.56 -9.76
CA SER A 26 7.87 2.21 -10.83
C SER A 26 7.27 2.45 -12.22
N GLN A 27 5.99 2.12 -12.43
CA GLN A 27 5.28 2.34 -13.69
C GLN A 27 5.22 3.82 -14.05
N MET A 28 5.06 4.72 -13.08
CA MET A 28 5.05 6.16 -13.33
C MET A 28 6.35 6.67 -13.97
N THR A 29 7.47 6.00 -13.73
CA THR A 29 8.78 6.36 -14.32
C THR A 29 9.00 5.82 -15.73
N GLN A 30 8.17 4.87 -16.18
CA GLN A 30 8.31 4.23 -17.49
C GLN A 30 7.54 5.01 -18.55
N ASN A 31 8.16 5.21 -19.72
CA ASN A 31 7.59 6.02 -20.80
C ASN A 31 6.33 5.41 -21.43
N GLU A 32 6.22 4.08 -21.42
CA GLU A 32 5.05 3.34 -21.92
C GLU A 32 3.75 3.68 -21.19
N PHE A 33 3.85 4.18 -19.95
CA PHE A 33 2.70 4.60 -19.14
C PHE A 33 2.47 6.12 -19.11
N SER A 34 3.16 6.89 -19.97
CA SER A 34 3.06 8.36 -19.97
C SER A 34 1.61 8.86 -20.13
N CYS A 35 0.82 8.24 -20.99
CA CYS A 35 -0.59 8.59 -21.21
C CYS A 35 -1.53 8.31 -20.02
N ILE A 36 -1.12 7.48 -19.05
CA ILE A 36 -1.95 7.09 -17.90
C ILE A 36 -1.34 7.53 -16.56
N ARG A 37 -0.27 8.34 -16.58
CA ARG A 37 0.49 8.68 -15.38
C ARG A 37 -0.35 9.37 -14.30
N GLU A 38 -1.29 10.23 -14.67
CA GLU A 38 -2.21 10.87 -13.73
C GLU A 38 -3.14 9.85 -13.04
N SER A 39 -3.60 8.85 -13.77
CA SER A 39 -4.38 7.75 -13.20
C SER A 39 -3.55 6.91 -12.24
N LEU A 40 -2.30 6.59 -12.59
CA LEU A 40 -1.37 5.86 -11.72
C LEU A 40 -1.05 6.65 -10.45
N LEU A 41 -0.90 7.97 -10.55
CA LEU A 41 -0.72 8.86 -9.40
C LEU A 41 -1.92 8.77 -8.44
N GLY A 42 -3.14 8.88 -8.98
CA GLY A 42 -4.36 8.73 -8.17
C GLY A 42 -4.44 7.36 -7.48
N GLN A 43 -4.08 6.28 -8.18
CA GLN A 43 -4.05 4.94 -7.59
C GLN A 43 -3.02 4.82 -6.46
N ALA A 44 -1.81 5.37 -6.64
CA ALA A 44 -0.78 5.39 -5.61
C ALA A 44 -1.22 6.19 -4.37
N GLN A 45 -1.88 7.34 -4.56
CA GLN A 45 -2.43 8.16 -3.48
C GLN A 45 -3.53 7.42 -2.71
N CYS A 46 -4.43 6.72 -3.40
CA CYS A 46 -5.45 5.89 -2.74
C CYS A 46 -4.82 4.78 -1.89
N LEU A 47 -3.78 4.12 -2.38
CA LEU A 47 -3.05 3.12 -1.60
C LEU A 47 -2.39 3.76 -0.37
N ASP A 48 -1.81 4.95 -0.50
CA ASP A 48 -1.23 5.67 0.63
C ASP A 48 -2.25 5.97 1.72
N PHE A 49 -3.45 6.42 1.36
CA PHE A 49 -4.51 6.65 2.35
C PHE A 49 -4.87 5.36 3.09
N ILE A 50 -5.13 4.27 2.37
CA ILE A 50 -5.51 3.00 2.98
C ILE A 50 -4.38 2.45 3.88
N ILE A 51 -3.13 2.52 3.43
CA ILE A 51 -1.98 2.05 4.21
C ILE A 51 -1.88 2.85 5.51
N ASN A 52 -2.00 4.18 5.44
CA ASN A 52 -1.94 5.05 6.62
C ASN A 52 -3.10 4.77 7.59
N GLU A 53 -4.32 4.59 7.10
CA GLU A 53 -5.48 4.20 7.92
C GLU A 53 -5.21 2.89 8.66
N LEU A 54 -4.68 1.87 7.96
CA LEU A 54 -4.34 0.58 8.57
C LEU A 54 -3.21 0.69 9.60
N ILE A 55 -2.19 1.52 9.32
CA ILE A 55 -1.10 1.75 10.27
C ILE A 55 -1.61 2.38 11.56
N ILE A 56 -2.52 3.35 11.46
CA ILE A 56 -3.08 4.06 12.61
C ILE A 56 -4.04 3.14 13.38
N GLU A 57 -4.99 2.51 12.69
CA GLU A 57 -6.04 1.68 13.30
C GLU A 57 -5.47 0.47 14.04
N PHE A 58 -4.41 -0.13 13.50
CA PHE A 58 -3.82 -1.35 14.07
C PHE A 58 -2.47 -1.12 14.76
N ASP A 59 -2.02 0.13 14.88
CA ASP A 59 -0.72 0.52 15.45
C ASP A 59 0.45 -0.32 14.89
N LEU A 60 0.62 -0.28 13.56
CA LEU A 60 1.57 -1.13 12.83
C LEU A 60 2.95 -0.48 12.60
N LYS A 61 3.23 0.69 13.20
CA LYS A 61 4.42 1.51 12.89
C LYS A 61 5.75 0.80 13.12
N ASN A 62 5.80 -0.21 13.99
CA ASN A 62 7.01 -0.96 14.33
C ASN A 62 7.12 -2.31 13.57
N GLU A 63 6.15 -2.64 12.72
CA GLU A 63 5.98 -3.98 12.12
C GLU A 63 6.04 -3.98 10.57
N LEU A 64 6.04 -2.79 9.97
CA LEU A 64 6.08 -2.53 8.54
C LEU A 64 7.34 -1.77 8.17
#